data_AF-A0A376FJ01-F1
#
_entry.id   AF-A0A376FJ01-F1
#
_cell.length_a   1.000
_cell.length_b   1.000
_cell.length_c   1.000
_cell.angle_alpha   90.00
_cell.angle_beta   90.00
_cell.angle_gamma   90.00
#
_symmetry.space_group_name_H-M   'P 1'
#
loop_
_entity.id
_entity.type
_entity.pdbx_description
1 polymer ?
#
loop_
_entity_poly.entity_id
_entity_poly.type
_entity_poly.pdbx_seq_one_letter_code
_entity_poly.pdbx_strand_id
1 'polypeptide(L)'
;MNRSARRKMLRVVGIIMVVMLPVMLALWFAQLRAVSETSAQLRTFAELALDKTELVIQQVELARDEAVKYQGELCTPGHRQYMLNVVRGRLFVADLIYAEGQNFLCSTVFTPDHPYAIPVANYTRKPDVAIYYYRDTPFYTGYKMTYMQRGNYVVVVNPLSYSEVMSADHSLSWGVYDTVTNAFFSVSQKANVSLLNSMIRDKESVFQKDNRFYTIVTSPKRPIAAIVSTSNKRFYETLYHQATLTLPLGMICSIIILLVWSRTHRELNSPGRLLHRALNKRQLCVHYQPIIDIKNNQCVARRRCYAGLALTAR
;
A
#
# COMPACT_ATOMS: atom_id res chain seq x y z
N MET A 1 -44.39 6.08 29.01
CA MET A 1 -43.64 5.33 27.98
C MET A 1 -43.24 3.95 28.53
N ASN A 2 -43.76 2.88 27.94
CA ASN A 2 -43.86 1.55 28.57
C ASN A 2 -42.48 0.89 28.77
N ARG A 3 -42.11 0.51 30.01
CA ARG A 3 -40.81 -0.14 30.36
C ARG A 3 -40.55 -1.43 29.57
N SER A 4 -41.59 -2.05 29.03
CA SER A 4 -41.55 -3.20 28.13
C SER A 4 -41.04 -2.83 26.73
N ALA A 5 -41.57 -1.75 26.14
CA ALA A 5 -41.15 -1.28 24.81
C ALA A 5 -39.69 -0.82 24.81
N ARG A 6 -39.26 -0.09 25.86
CA ARG A 6 -37.85 0.31 26.04
C ARG A 6 -36.90 -0.89 26.15
N ARG A 7 -37.32 -1.96 26.84
CA ARG A 7 -36.54 -3.21 26.96
C ARG A 7 -36.50 -4.02 25.66
N LYS A 8 -37.60 -4.07 24.89
CA LYS A 8 -37.61 -4.70 23.56
C LYS A 8 -36.72 -3.94 22.58
N MET A 9 -36.81 -2.62 22.56
CA MET A 9 -35.97 -1.76 21.72
C MET A 9 -34.48 -1.89 22.06
N LEU A 10 -34.10 -1.87 23.33
CA LEU A 10 -32.71 -2.09 23.77
C LEU A 10 -32.16 -3.47 23.37
N ARG A 11 -33.00 -4.52 23.36
CA ARG A 11 -32.59 -5.84 22.89
C ARG A 11 -32.36 -5.87 21.38
N VAL A 12 -33.24 -5.25 20.60
CA VAL A 12 -33.10 -5.19 19.14
C VAL A 12 -31.83 -4.41 18.76
N VAL A 13 -31.60 -3.26 19.40
CA VAL A 13 -30.39 -2.46 19.18
C VAL A 13 -29.13 -3.24 19.59
N GLY A 14 -29.15 -3.94 20.73
CA GLY A 14 -28.02 -4.77 21.17
C GLY A 14 -27.69 -5.91 20.21
N ILE A 15 -28.72 -6.56 19.64
CA ILE A 15 -28.54 -7.62 18.64
C ILE A 15 -27.94 -7.06 17.34
N ILE A 16 -28.48 -5.94 16.84
CA ILE A 16 -27.96 -5.28 15.63
C ILE A 16 -26.49 -4.88 15.84
N MET A 17 -26.15 -4.31 17.00
CA MET A 17 -24.79 -3.90 17.32
C MET A 17 -23.81 -5.10 17.36
N VAL A 18 -24.23 -6.22 17.97
CA VAL A 18 -23.41 -7.43 18.06
C VAL A 18 -23.17 -8.09 16.70
N VAL A 19 -24.11 -7.96 15.76
CA VAL A 19 -23.96 -8.52 14.41
C VAL A 19 -23.20 -7.57 13.48
N MET A 20 -23.45 -6.26 13.56
CA MET A 20 -22.81 -5.28 12.68
C MET A 20 -21.35 -5.02 13.05
N LEU A 21 -20.99 -5.05 14.33
CA LEU A 21 -19.65 -4.71 14.79
C LEU A 21 -18.57 -5.69 14.27
N PRO A 22 -18.75 -7.03 14.32
CA PRO A 22 -17.80 -7.98 13.73
C PRO A 22 -17.66 -7.82 12.21
N VAL A 23 -18.74 -7.50 11.50
CA VAL A 23 -18.72 -7.29 10.05
C VAL A 23 -17.96 -6.01 9.71
N MET A 24 -18.23 -4.91 10.42
CA MET A 24 -17.51 -3.65 10.24
C MET A 24 -16.02 -3.80 10.55
N LEU A 25 -15.66 -4.51 11.62
CA LEU A 25 -14.27 -4.80 11.96
C LEU A 25 -13.59 -5.70 10.93
N ALA A 26 -14.29 -6.70 10.38
CA ALA A 26 -13.76 -7.56 9.33
C ALA A 26 -13.48 -6.77 8.03
N LEU A 27 -14.41 -5.90 7.63
CA LEU A 27 -14.23 -5.04 6.46
C LEU A 27 -13.09 -4.04 6.67
N TRP A 28 -13.00 -3.43 7.87
CA TRP A 28 -11.90 -2.55 8.22
C TRP A 28 -10.56 -3.29 8.18
N PHE A 29 -10.47 -4.46 8.81
CA PHE A 29 -9.25 -5.27 8.79
C PHE A 29 -8.84 -5.67 7.36
N ALA A 30 -9.80 -6.04 6.52
CA ALA A 30 -9.55 -6.35 5.11
C ALA A 30 -9.03 -5.11 4.35
N GLN A 31 -9.58 -3.91 4.60
CA GLN A 31 -9.07 -2.68 4.01
C GLN A 31 -7.63 -2.38 4.45
N LEU A 32 -7.33 -2.44 5.76
CA LEU A 32 -5.98 -2.21 6.27
C LEU A 32 -4.96 -3.16 5.64
N ARG A 33 -5.32 -4.44 5.52
CA ARG A 33 -4.43 -5.46 4.98
C ARG A 33 -4.22 -5.32 3.47
N ALA A 34 -5.26 -4.99 2.71
CA ALA A 34 -5.15 -4.72 1.27
C ALA A 34 -4.24 -3.51 0.98
N VAL A 35 -4.32 -2.44 1.80
CA VAL A 35 -3.42 -1.28 1.68
C VAL A 35 -1.97 -1.69 1.97
N SER A 36 -1.75 -2.43 3.06
CA SER A 36 -0.41 -2.85 3.48
C SER A 36 0.29 -3.72 2.42
N GLU A 37 -0.41 -4.71 1.86
CA GLU A 37 0.18 -5.62 0.86
C GLU A 37 0.49 -4.91 -0.45
N THR A 38 -0.43 -4.07 -0.94
CA THR A 38 -0.21 -3.28 -2.16
C THR A 38 0.99 -2.36 -2.00
N SER A 39 1.07 -1.67 -0.86
CA SER A 39 2.17 -0.74 -0.56
C SER A 39 3.51 -1.45 -0.45
N ALA A 40 3.55 -2.65 0.14
CA ALA A 40 4.76 -3.46 0.24
C ALA A 40 5.27 -3.91 -1.14
N GLN A 41 4.39 -4.34 -2.04
CA GLN A 41 4.76 -4.71 -3.41
C GLN A 41 5.34 -3.52 -4.19
N LEU A 42 4.68 -2.35 -4.12
CA LEU A 42 5.18 -1.13 -4.76
C LEU A 42 6.52 -0.69 -4.18
N ARG A 43 6.70 -0.83 -2.86
CA ARG A 43 7.95 -0.52 -2.19
C ARG A 43 9.08 -1.43 -2.67
N THR A 44 8.87 -2.74 -2.74
CA THR A 44 9.89 -3.67 -3.26
C THR A 44 10.26 -3.35 -4.72
N PHE A 45 9.28 -3.00 -5.55
CA PHE A 45 9.56 -2.56 -6.93
C PHE A 45 10.40 -1.28 -6.96
N ALA A 46 10.06 -0.30 -6.13
CA ALA A 46 10.80 0.96 -6.02
C ALA A 46 12.24 0.73 -5.53
N GLU A 47 12.45 -0.12 -4.51
CA GLU A 47 13.77 -0.50 -4.00
C GLU A 47 14.60 -1.19 -5.09
N LEU A 48 14.01 -2.13 -5.84
CA LEU A 48 14.69 -2.80 -6.95
C LEU A 48 15.08 -1.84 -8.08
N ALA A 49 14.23 -0.86 -8.40
CA ALA A 49 14.54 0.19 -9.37
C ALA A 49 15.69 1.09 -8.89
N LEU A 50 15.74 1.41 -7.59
CA LEU A 50 16.83 2.19 -6.99
C LEU A 50 18.15 1.40 -6.96
N ASP A 51 18.11 0.11 -6.64
CA ASP A 51 19.29 -0.76 -6.67
C ASP A 51 19.82 -0.92 -8.10
N LYS A 52 18.93 -1.10 -9.09
CA LYS A 52 19.32 -1.08 -10.51
C LYS A 52 19.96 0.25 -10.90
N THR A 53 19.39 1.37 -10.46
CA THR A 53 19.95 2.69 -10.70
C THR A 53 21.37 2.81 -10.13
N GLU A 54 21.63 2.26 -8.94
CA GLU A 54 22.98 2.23 -8.35
C GLU A 54 23.96 1.43 -9.22
N LEU A 55 23.56 0.26 -9.74
CA LEU A 55 24.39 -0.53 -10.64
C LEU A 55 24.72 0.22 -11.93
N VAL A 56 23.75 0.93 -12.51
CA VAL A 56 23.97 1.77 -13.70
C VAL A 56 24.98 2.88 -13.40
N ILE A 57 24.81 3.59 -12.29
CA ILE A 57 25.74 4.65 -11.87
C ILE A 57 27.14 4.07 -11.63
N GLN A 58 27.25 2.89 -11.02
CA GLN A 58 28.54 2.22 -10.83
C GLN A 58 29.23 1.90 -12.16
N GLN A 59 28.49 1.43 -13.17
CA GLN A 59 29.06 1.17 -14.50
C GLN A 59 29.51 2.45 -15.21
N VAL A 60 28.76 3.56 -15.03
CA VAL A 60 29.14 4.89 -15.52
C VAL A 60 30.47 5.33 -14.92
N GLU A 61 30.61 5.19 -13.60
CA GLU A 61 31.84 5.51 -12.88
C GLU A 61 33.04 4.71 -13.40
N LEU A 62 32.87 3.39 -13.54
CA LEU A 62 33.91 2.50 -14.06
C LEU A 62 34.27 2.77 -15.52
N ALA A 63 33.31 3.16 -16.36
CA ALA A 63 33.58 3.52 -17.75
C ALA A 63 34.43 4.79 -17.84
N ARG A 64 34.09 5.81 -17.04
CA ARG A 64 34.88 7.04 -16.98
C ARG A 64 36.28 6.80 -16.40
N ASP A 65 36.39 6.05 -15.31
CA ASP A 65 37.69 5.74 -14.69
C ASP A 65 38.63 5.02 -15.66
N GLU A 66 38.09 4.20 -16.55
CA GLU A 66 38.89 3.59 -17.62
C GLU A 66 39.22 4.61 -18.72
N ALA A 67 38.24 5.41 -19.16
CA ALA A 67 38.46 6.43 -20.20
C ALA A 67 39.60 7.40 -19.88
N VAL A 68 39.71 7.82 -18.61
CA VAL A 68 40.76 8.75 -18.12
C VAL A 68 42.17 8.19 -18.22
N LYS A 69 42.33 6.86 -18.31
CA LYS A 69 43.66 6.22 -18.39
C LYS A 69 44.30 6.32 -19.77
N TYR A 70 43.57 6.80 -20.78
CA TYR A 70 44.11 6.93 -22.13
C TYR A 70 45.35 7.84 -22.16
N GLN A 71 46.40 7.37 -22.82
CA GLN A 71 47.64 8.13 -23.03
C GLN A 71 47.81 8.32 -24.54
N GLY A 72 47.65 9.56 -25.01
CA GLY A 72 47.74 9.91 -26.42
C GLY A 72 47.02 11.21 -26.75
N GLU A 73 46.98 11.55 -28.04
CA GLU A 73 46.26 12.72 -28.52
C GLU A 73 44.75 12.50 -28.47
N LEU A 74 44.06 13.44 -27.83
CA LEU A 74 42.63 13.41 -27.62
C LEU A 74 41.86 13.67 -28.92
N CYS A 75 40.66 13.11 -28.99
CA CYS A 75 39.77 13.18 -30.17
C CYS A 75 40.35 12.70 -31.51
N THR A 76 41.46 11.96 -31.49
CA THR A 76 41.98 11.22 -32.63
C THR A 76 41.20 9.91 -32.86
N PRO A 77 41.32 9.26 -34.04
CA PRO A 77 40.78 7.92 -34.26
C PRO A 77 41.22 6.90 -33.19
N GLY A 78 42.46 7.01 -32.70
CA GLY A 78 42.98 6.16 -31.62
C GLY A 78 42.24 6.36 -30.29
N HIS A 79 42.02 7.61 -29.88
CA HIS A 79 41.25 7.93 -28.68
C HIS A 79 39.80 7.42 -28.78
N ARG A 80 39.13 7.64 -29.92
CA ARG A 80 37.75 7.17 -30.12
C ARG A 80 37.64 5.66 -30.09
N GLN A 81 38.60 4.94 -30.68
CA GLN A 81 38.63 3.48 -30.61
C GLN A 81 38.86 2.97 -29.18
N TYR A 82 39.69 3.67 -28.39
CA TYR A 82 39.87 3.35 -26.97
C TYR A 82 38.57 3.54 -26.19
N MET A 83 37.91 4.70 -26.33
CA MET A 83 36.61 4.96 -25.71
C MET A 83 35.56 3.92 -26.12
N LEU A 84 35.51 3.54 -27.41
CA LEU A 84 34.59 2.53 -27.91
C LEU A 84 34.83 1.16 -27.27
N ASN A 85 36.09 0.77 -27.08
CA ASN A 85 36.43 -0.48 -26.39
C ASN A 85 35.98 -0.46 -24.93
N VAL A 86 36.08 0.69 -24.25
CA VAL A 86 35.57 0.86 -22.88
C VAL A 86 34.06 0.68 -22.83
N VAL A 87 33.32 1.34 -23.73
CA VAL A 87 31.85 1.25 -23.80
C VAL A 87 31.38 -0.18 -24.07
N ARG A 88 32.04 -0.91 -24.98
CA ARG A 88 31.68 -2.30 -25.33
C ARG A 88 31.73 -3.27 -24.14
N GLY A 89 32.52 -2.96 -23.12
CA GLY A 89 32.60 -3.76 -21.89
C GLY A 89 31.55 -3.43 -20.83
N ARG A 90 30.54 -2.59 -21.15
CA ARG A 90 29.55 -2.08 -20.18
C ARG A 90 28.14 -2.19 -20.75
N LEU A 91 27.23 -2.76 -19.97
CA LEU A 91 25.87 -3.06 -20.44
C LEU A 91 24.99 -1.80 -20.54
N PHE A 92 25.14 -0.85 -19.62
CA PHE A 92 24.25 0.30 -19.50
C PHE A 92 24.81 1.61 -20.06
N VAL A 93 26.04 1.59 -20.55
CA VAL A 93 26.69 2.75 -21.16
C VAL A 93 26.46 2.69 -22.66
N ALA A 94 25.84 3.73 -23.19
CA ALA A 94 25.57 3.84 -24.62
C ALA A 94 26.77 4.42 -25.38
N ASP A 95 27.46 5.39 -24.78
CA ASP A 95 28.57 6.12 -25.42
C ASP A 95 29.44 6.85 -24.38
N LEU A 96 30.64 7.23 -24.81
CA LEU A 96 31.59 8.06 -24.10
C LEU A 96 31.94 9.28 -24.94
N ILE A 97 31.81 10.46 -24.35
CA ILE A 97 32.10 11.74 -24.98
C ILE A 97 33.23 12.42 -24.20
N TYR A 98 34.20 12.95 -24.93
CA TYR A 98 35.21 13.85 -24.40
C TYR A 98 34.71 15.29 -24.48
N ALA A 99 34.82 16.00 -23.37
CA ALA A 99 34.34 17.36 -23.20
C ALA A 99 35.39 18.23 -22.52
N GLU A 100 35.38 19.52 -22.86
CA GLU A 100 36.15 20.55 -22.16
C GLU A 100 35.16 21.57 -21.60
N GLY A 101 34.94 21.51 -20.28
CA GLY A 101 33.87 22.25 -19.64
C GLY A 101 32.50 21.83 -20.19
N GLN A 102 31.77 22.78 -20.80
CA GLN A 102 30.45 22.53 -21.41
C GLN A 102 30.51 22.23 -22.91
N ASN A 103 31.71 22.19 -23.50
CA ASN A 103 31.87 21.91 -24.91
C ASN A 103 32.15 20.43 -25.11
N PHE A 104 31.33 19.75 -25.92
CA PHE A 104 31.51 18.34 -26.27
C PHE A 104 32.26 18.26 -27.60
N LEU A 105 33.42 17.61 -27.59
CA LEU A 105 34.38 17.66 -28.70
C LEU A 105 34.29 16.42 -29.58
N CYS A 106 34.19 15.23 -28.97
CA CYS A 106 34.12 13.98 -29.72
C CYS A 106 33.48 12.87 -28.89
N SER A 107 32.85 11.92 -29.58
CA SER A 107 32.27 10.70 -29.01
C SER A 107 32.98 9.45 -29.53
N THR A 108 32.52 8.26 -29.16
CA THR A 108 33.06 7.01 -29.72
C THR A 108 32.87 6.87 -31.23
N VAL A 109 31.83 7.50 -31.80
CA VAL A 109 31.43 7.32 -33.22
C VAL A 109 31.40 8.61 -34.03
N PHE A 110 31.22 9.76 -33.38
CA PHE A 110 30.98 11.05 -34.04
C PHE A 110 31.87 12.15 -33.48
N THR A 111 32.41 12.98 -34.37
CA THR A 111 33.16 14.19 -34.05
C THR A 111 32.52 15.34 -34.81
N PRO A 112 31.86 16.31 -34.15
CA PRO A 112 31.32 17.47 -34.83
C PRO A 112 32.43 18.39 -35.37
N ASP A 113 32.13 19.14 -36.44
CA ASP A 113 33.07 20.11 -37.04
C ASP A 113 33.44 21.24 -36.06
N HIS A 114 32.51 21.59 -35.18
CA HIS A 114 32.70 22.55 -34.09
C HIS A 114 32.26 21.95 -32.75
N PRO A 115 32.92 22.30 -31.63
CA PRO A 115 32.51 21.81 -30.32
C PRO A 115 31.04 22.14 -30.02
N TYR A 116 30.29 21.14 -29.56
CA TYR A 116 28.89 21.32 -29.20
C TYR A 116 28.77 21.83 -27.76
N ALA A 117 28.32 23.07 -27.58
CA ALA A 117 28.06 23.63 -26.25
C ALA A 117 26.74 23.08 -25.69
N ILE A 118 26.81 22.22 -24.66
CA ILE A 118 25.61 21.69 -24.01
C ILE A 118 24.97 22.77 -23.12
N PRO A 119 23.62 22.89 -23.10
CA PRO A 119 22.94 23.76 -22.15
C PRO A 119 23.20 23.35 -20.70
N VAL A 120 22.93 24.27 -19.77
CA VAL A 120 23.16 24.07 -18.33
C VAL A 120 22.65 22.73 -17.81
N ALA A 121 23.44 22.14 -16.91
CA ALA A 121 23.13 20.87 -16.27
C ALA A 121 21.87 20.96 -15.40
N ASN A 122 21.11 19.88 -15.35
CA ASN A 122 19.96 19.78 -14.43
C ASN A 122 20.43 19.59 -12.99
N TYR A 123 21.51 18.84 -12.80
CA TYR A 123 22.08 18.55 -11.50
C TYR A 123 23.59 18.79 -11.53
N THR A 124 24.11 19.44 -10.49
CA THR A 124 25.54 19.67 -10.32
C THR A 124 25.96 19.31 -8.90
N ARG A 125 27.10 18.62 -8.75
CA ARG A 125 27.67 18.28 -7.45
C ARG A 125 29.17 18.51 -7.45
N LYS A 126 29.68 19.13 -6.39
CA LYS A 126 31.12 19.32 -6.18
C LYS A 126 31.84 17.95 -6.09
N PRO A 127 33.11 17.85 -6.55
CA PRO A 127 33.90 18.93 -7.16
C PRO A 127 33.56 19.23 -8.63
N ASP A 128 33.16 18.23 -9.41
CA ASP A 128 33.16 18.32 -10.89
C ASP A 128 32.09 17.44 -11.58
N VAL A 129 30.98 17.13 -10.90
CA VAL A 129 29.90 16.32 -11.47
C VAL A 129 28.80 17.20 -12.03
N ALA A 130 28.41 16.96 -13.28
CA ALA A 130 27.28 17.58 -13.94
C ALA A 130 26.43 16.51 -14.65
N ILE A 131 25.11 16.56 -14.46
CA ILE A 131 24.18 15.62 -15.09
C ILE A 131 23.12 16.36 -15.89
N TYR A 132 22.93 15.93 -17.13
CA TYR A 132 21.99 16.50 -18.07
C TYR A 132 20.93 15.45 -18.40
N TYR A 133 19.68 15.68 -17.98
CA TYR A 133 18.60 14.72 -18.15
C TYR A 133 17.88 14.95 -19.48
N TYR A 134 17.53 13.87 -20.19
CA TYR A 134 16.70 13.89 -21.38
C TYR A 134 17.12 14.92 -22.45
N ARG A 135 18.43 15.06 -22.69
CA ARG A 135 18.94 15.97 -23.72
C ARG A 135 18.92 15.28 -25.08
N ASP A 136 18.40 15.99 -26.07
CA ASP A 136 18.59 15.68 -27.48
C ASP A 136 19.82 16.46 -27.94
N THR A 137 20.83 15.76 -28.45
CA THR A 137 22.09 16.36 -28.87
C THR A 137 22.49 15.81 -30.23
N PRO A 138 23.40 16.47 -30.98
CA PRO A 138 23.90 15.96 -32.25
C PRO A 138 24.52 14.56 -32.18
N PHE A 139 24.97 14.12 -30.99
CA PHE A 139 25.51 12.79 -30.76
C PHE A 139 24.44 11.68 -30.78
N TYR A 140 23.18 12.03 -30.47
CA TYR A 140 22.04 11.11 -30.37
C TYR A 140 20.76 11.77 -30.88
N THR A 141 20.74 12.13 -32.15
CA THR A 141 19.64 12.87 -32.76
C THR A 141 18.31 12.12 -32.65
N GLY A 142 17.31 12.77 -32.06
CA GLY A 142 15.98 12.20 -31.86
C GLY A 142 15.86 11.26 -30.65
N TYR A 143 16.95 11.03 -29.91
CA TYR A 143 16.94 10.22 -28.70
C TYR A 143 17.33 11.07 -27.49
N LYS A 144 16.37 11.23 -26.57
CA LYS A 144 16.59 11.98 -25.32
C LYS A 144 17.39 11.15 -24.33
N MET A 145 18.69 11.37 -24.27
CA MET A 145 19.62 10.61 -23.42
C MET A 145 19.94 11.34 -22.11
N THR A 146 20.47 10.60 -21.14
CA THR A 146 21.05 11.17 -19.92
C THR A 146 22.56 11.21 -20.06
N TYR A 147 23.15 12.37 -19.80
CA TYR A 147 24.59 12.62 -19.91
C TYR A 147 25.15 12.86 -18.51
N MET A 148 26.09 12.03 -18.08
CA MET A 148 26.74 12.11 -16.77
C MET A 148 28.20 12.51 -16.96
N GLN A 149 28.49 13.78 -16.69
CA GLN A 149 29.83 14.36 -16.79
C GLN A 149 30.54 14.31 -15.44
N ARG A 150 31.79 13.84 -15.45
CA ARG A 150 32.77 14.17 -14.42
C ARG A 150 34.13 14.47 -15.05
N GLY A 151 34.67 15.65 -14.73
CA GLY A 151 35.86 16.16 -15.40
C GLY A 151 35.62 16.34 -16.90
N ASN A 152 36.52 15.79 -17.71
CA ASN A 152 36.51 15.93 -19.18
C ASN A 152 35.82 14.76 -19.90
N TYR A 153 35.20 13.83 -19.17
CA TYR A 153 34.49 12.71 -19.77
C TYR A 153 33.01 12.72 -19.38
N VAL A 154 32.18 12.46 -20.37
CA VAL A 154 30.73 12.41 -20.26
C VAL A 154 30.28 11.03 -20.70
N VAL A 155 29.55 10.35 -19.83
CA VAL A 155 29.00 9.03 -20.12
C VAL A 155 27.54 9.18 -20.51
N VAL A 156 27.16 8.56 -21.61
CA VAL A 156 25.78 8.61 -22.12
C VAL A 156 25.04 7.35 -21.70
N VAL A 157 23.86 7.51 -21.12
CA VAL A 157 23.01 6.43 -20.63
C VAL A 157 21.59 6.62 -21.15
N ASN A 158 20.96 5.54 -21.60
CA ASN A 158 19.54 5.56 -21.91
C ASN A 158 18.73 5.72 -20.60
N PRO A 159 17.86 6.73 -20.47
CA PRO A 159 17.03 6.91 -19.28
C PRO A 159 16.31 5.65 -18.82
N LEU A 160 15.80 4.81 -19.73
CA LEU A 160 15.10 3.57 -19.37
C LEU A 160 15.99 2.54 -18.65
N SER A 161 17.31 2.59 -18.89
CA SER A 161 18.27 1.69 -18.24
C SER A 161 18.24 1.78 -16.72
N TYR A 162 17.94 2.96 -16.14
CA TYR A 162 17.96 3.14 -14.69
C TYR A 162 16.89 2.33 -13.95
N SER A 163 15.67 2.24 -14.48
CA SER A 163 14.52 1.78 -13.67
C SER A 163 13.50 0.94 -14.42
N GLU A 164 13.76 0.58 -15.68
CA GLU A 164 12.98 -0.48 -16.32
C GLU A 164 13.28 -1.83 -15.65
N VAL A 165 12.37 -2.25 -14.77
CA VAL A 165 12.39 -3.55 -14.11
C VAL A 165 11.26 -4.39 -14.71
N MET A 166 11.55 -5.65 -15.05
CA MET A 166 10.52 -6.56 -15.55
C MET A 166 9.41 -6.71 -14.51
N SER A 167 8.17 -6.39 -14.90
CA SER A 167 6.99 -6.62 -14.10
C SER A 167 5.90 -7.25 -14.95
N ALA A 168 5.14 -8.15 -14.35
CA ALA A 168 3.93 -8.71 -14.96
C ALA A 168 2.77 -7.69 -14.99
N ASP A 169 2.86 -6.58 -14.26
CA ASP A 169 1.81 -5.56 -14.20
C ASP A 169 2.06 -4.42 -15.20
N HIS A 170 1.32 -4.45 -16.31
CA HIS A 170 1.37 -3.42 -17.36
C HIS A 170 0.69 -2.09 -16.99
N SER A 171 0.06 -2.00 -15.81
CA SER A 171 -0.59 -0.79 -15.29
C SER A 171 0.31 0.06 -14.38
N LEU A 172 1.52 -0.42 -14.11
CA LEU A 172 2.53 0.30 -13.35
C LEU A 172 2.98 1.57 -14.07
N SER A 173 2.94 2.66 -13.34
CA SER A 173 3.51 3.95 -13.73
C SER A 173 4.52 4.35 -12.67
N TRP A 174 5.77 4.52 -13.06
CA TRP A 174 6.88 4.77 -12.15
C TRP A 174 7.80 5.87 -12.70
N GLY A 175 8.57 6.48 -11.80
CA GLY A 175 9.65 7.40 -12.15
C GLY A 175 10.70 7.47 -11.06
N VAL A 176 11.96 7.64 -11.45
CA VAL A 176 13.10 7.92 -10.56
C VAL A 176 13.56 9.35 -10.78
N TYR A 177 13.72 10.07 -9.68
CA TYR A 177 14.02 11.49 -9.66
C TYR A 177 15.11 11.83 -8.66
N ASP A 178 15.76 12.96 -8.89
CA ASP A 178 16.72 13.56 -7.98
C ASP A 178 15.99 14.35 -6.88
N THR A 179 16.31 14.11 -5.61
CA THR A 179 15.60 14.72 -4.47
C THR A 179 16.04 16.16 -4.19
N VAL A 180 17.10 16.66 -4.82
CA VAL A 180 17.57 18.05 -4.69
C VAL A 180 16.79 18.96 -5.63
N THR A 181 16.60 18.51 -6.86
CA THR A 181 15.98 19.28 -7.96
C THR A 181 14.53 18.89 -8.22
N ASN A 182 14.09 17.75 -7.68
CA ASN A 182 12.83 17.08 -8.01
C ASN A 182 12.67 16.79 -9.52
N ALA A 183 13.78 16.71 -10.25
CA ALA A 183 13.77 16.41 -11.67
C ALA A 183 13.81 14.89 -11.89
N PHE A 184 12.87 14.38 -12.66
CA PHE A 184 12.90 13.01 -13.14
C PHE A 184 14.01 12.81 -14.16
N PHE A 185 14.76 11.72 -14.01
CA PHE A 185 15.79 11.30 -14.96
C PHE A 185 15.53 9.92 -15.58
N SER A 186 14.55 9.19 -15.04
CA SER A 186 13.99 8.00 -15.67
C SER A 186 12.51 7.86 -15.33
N VAL A 187 11.69 7.55 -16.33
CA VAL A 187 10.23 7.49 -16.20
C VAL A 187 9.71 6.39 -17.11
N SER A 188 8.68 5.66 -16.66
CA SER A 188 8.06 4.62 -17.49
C SER A 188 7.35 5.23 -18.70
N GLN A 189 7.31 4.51 -19.83
CA GLN A 189 6.77 5.05 -21.09
C GLN A 189 5.33 5.56 -21.00
N LYS A 190 4.51 4.96 -20.12
CA LYS A 190 3.09 5.32 -19.94
C LYS A 190 2.86 6.35 -18.83
N ALA A 191 3.90 6.75 -18.11
CA ALA A 191 3.76 7.65 -16.97
C ALA A 191 3.63 9.11 -17.43
N ASN A 192 2.72 9.84 -16.78
CA ASN A 192 2.61 11.29 -16.94
C ASN A 192 3.54 11.98 -15.93
N VAL A 193 4.64 12.55 -16.42
CA VAL A 193 5.66 13.22 -15.59
C VAL A 193 5.06 14.36 -14.76
N SER A 194 4.15 15.15 -15.33
CA SER A 194 3.50 16.27 -14.64
C SER A 194 2.63 15.80 -13.48
N LEU A 195 1.92 14.68 -13.68
CA LEU A 195 1.16 14.05 -12.61
C LEU A 195 2.10 13.58 -11.50
N LEU A 196 3.15 12.83 -11.83
CA LEU A 196 4.12 12.33 -10.83
C LEU A 196 4.81 13.48 -10.07
N ASN A 197 5.17 14.57 -10.74
CA ASN A 197 5.73 15.77 -10.11
C ASN A 197 4.76 16.41 -9.11
N SER A 198 3.45 16.39 -9.39
CA SER A 198 2.45 16.87 -8.43
C SER A 198 2.37 15.99 -7.18
N MET A 199 2.64 14.69 -7.33
CA MET A 199 2.57 13.70 -6.25
C MET A 199 3.81 13.71 -5.34
N ILE A 200 4.99 14.16 -5.82
CA ILE A 200 6.21 14.24 -5.01
C ILE A 200 6.10 15.27 -3.87
N ARG A 201 5.25 16.29 -4.02
CA ARG A 201 5.09 17.33 -2.99
C ARG A 201 4.36 16.85 -1.74
N ASP A 202 3.63 15.74 -1.86
CA ASP A 202 2.93 15.13 -0.73
C ASP A 202 3.96 14.50 0.21
N LYS A 203 3.88 14.82 1.51
CA LYS A 203 4.87 14.39 2.53
C LYS A 203 4.74 12.91 2.91
N GLU A 204 3.68 12.25 2.47
CA GLU A 204 3.40 10.86 2.80
C GLU A 204 4.15 9.93 1.85
N SER A 205 4.79 8.89 2.40
CA SER A 205 5.50 7.89 1.59
C SER A 205 4.57 6.90 0.90
N VAL A 206 3.32 6.79 1.37
CA VAL A 206 2.29 5.92 0.81
C VAL A 206 0.96 6.67 0.88
N PHE A 207 0.30 6.86 -0.26
CA PHE A 207 -0.98 7.56 -0.32
C PHE A 207 -1.82 7.10 -1.52
N GLN A 208 -3.12 7.41 -1.46
CA GLN A 208 -4.06 7.11 -2.53
C GLN A 208 -4.63 8.41 -3.10
N LYS A 209 -4.59 8.56 -4.43
CA LYS A 209 -5.12 9.73 -5.14
C LYS A 209 -5.60 9.33 -6.52
N ASP A 210 -6.71 9.92 -6.97
CA ASP A 210 -7.28 9.67 -8.31
C ASP A 210 -7.42 8.17 -8.66
N ASN A 211 -7.87 7.36 -7.69
CA ASN A 211 -8.07 5.91 -7.82
C ASN A 211 -6.79 5.12 -8.16
N ARG A 212 -5.63 5.63 -7.74
CA ARG A 212 -4.33 4.96 -7.80
C ARG A 212 -3.65 5.00 -6.44
N PHE A 213 -2.86 3.97 -6.16
CA PHE A 213 -1.95 3.94 -5.02
C PHE A 213 -0.58 4.42 -5.46
N TYR A 214 0.06 5.22 -4.61
CA TYR A 214 1.39 5.75 -4.80
C TYR A 214 2.27 5.34 -3.63
N THR A 215 3.50 4.93 -3.93
CA THR A 215 4.55 4.70 -2.96
C THR A 215 5.80 5.44 -3.40
N ILE A 216 6.39 6.19 -2.47
CA ILE A 216 7.66 6.90 -2.64
C ILE A 216 8.71 6.23 -1.75
N VAL A 217 9.83 5.86 -2.36
CA VAL A 217 10.99 5.32 -1.65
C VAL A 217 12.21 6.17 -1.96
N THR A 218 12.92 6.59 -0.92
CA THR A 218 14.18 7.34 -1.02
C THR A 218 15.37 6.40 -0.93
N SER A 219 16.41 6.64 -1.72
CA SER A 219 17.66 5.89 -1.61
C SER A 219 18.45 6.31 -0.37
N PRO A 220 19.03 5.36 0.39
CA PRO A 220 19.93 5.68 1.49
C PRO A 220 21.35 6.05 1.01
N LYS A 221 21.71 5.74 -0.24
CA LYS A 221 23.08 5.92 -0.77
C LYS A 221 23.27 7.24 -1.50
N ARG A 222 22.22 7.76 -2.12
CA ARG A 222 22.27 8.93 -3.03
C ARG A 222 21.01 9.79 -2.88
N PRO A 223 21.07 11.08 -3.23
CA PRO A 223 19.90 11.97 -3.19
C PRO A 223 18.95 11.69 -4.38
N ILE A 224 18.44 10.46 -4.45
CA ILE A 224 17.49 10.01 -5.47
C ILE A 224 16.34 9.30 -4.79
N ALA A 225 15.17 9.33 -5.42
CA ALA A 225 13.99 8.63 -4.97
C ALA A 225 13.20 8.06 -6.16
N ALA A 226 12.43 7.01 -5.88
CA ALA A 226 11.54 6.39 -6.84
C ALA A 226 10.09 6.57 -6.37
N ILE A 227 9.22 6.98 -7.29
CA ILE A 227 7.78 6.98 -7.11
C ILE A 227 7.19 5.91 -8.02
N VAL A 228 6.33 5.07 -7.46
CA VAL A 228 5.68 3.97 -8.17
C VAL A 228 4.19 4.04 -7.89
N SER A 229 3.39 3.80 -8.93
CA SER A 229 1.94 3.78 -8.81
C SER A 229 1.31 2.60 -9.54
N THR A 230 0.25 2.05 -8.97
CA THR A 230 -0.61 1.04 -9.61
C THR A 230 -2.09 1.42 -9.51
N SER A 231 -2.91 0.78 -10.35
CA SER A 231 -4.36 0.95 -10.36
C SER A 231 -5.02 0.29 -9.16
N ASN A 232 -6.08 0.91 -8.64
CA ASN A 232 -6.92 0.33 -7.58
C ASN A 232 -7.58 -1.01 -7.95
N LYS A 233 -7.62 -1.41 -9.22
CA LYS A 233 -8.20 -2.72 -9.62
C LYS A 233 -7.53 -3.88 -8.88
N ARG A 234 -6.21 -3.84 -8.72
CA ARG A 234 -5.46 -4.86 -7.96
C ARG A 234 -5.73 -4.79 -6.47
N PHE A 235 -5.87 -3.58 -5.93
CA PHE A 235 -6.31 -3.36 -4.55
C PHE A 235 -7.68 -4.01 -4.28
N TYR A 236 -8.65 -3.83 -5.20
CA TYR A 236 -9.97 -4.47 -5.06
C TYR A 236 -9.90 -5.99 -5.21
N GLU A 237 -9.14 -6.55 -6.14
CA GLU A 237 -8.96 -8.02 -6.24
C GLU A 237 -8.40 -8.62 -4.94
N THR A 238 -7.35 -8.01 -4.38
CA THR A 238 -6.77 -8.42 -3.09
C THR A 238 -7.78 -8.25 -1.95
N LEU A 239 -8.50 -7.13 -1.92
CA LEU A 239 -9.56 -6.86 -0.94
C LEU A 239 -10.68 -7.89 -1.03
N TYR A 240 -11.12 -8.26 -2.24
CA TYR A 240 -12.16 -9.27 -2.45
C TYR A 240 -11.71 -10.66 -1.99
N HIS A 241 -10.47 -11.06 -2.28
CA HIS A 241 -9.89 -12.32 -1.79
C HIS A 241 -9.76 -12.36 -0.27
N GLN A 242 -9.33 -11.26 0.35
CA GLN A 242 -9.21 -11.20 1.81
C GLN A 242 -10.56 -11.07 2.51
N ALA A 243 -11.51 -10.34 1.91
CA ALA A 243 -12.88 -10.24 2.39
C ALA A 243 -13.60 -11.58 2.33
N THR A 244 -13.42 -12.37 1.27
CA THR A 244 -14.01 -13.72 1.18
C THR A 244 -13.50 -14.69 2.25
N LEU A 245 -12.27 -14.49 2.75
CA LEU A 245 -11.73 -15.25 3.88
C LEU A 245 -12.20 -14.73 5.25
N THR A 246 -12.27 -13.41 5.44
CA THR A 246 -12.55 -12.79 6.74
C THR A 246 -14.05 -12.64 7.07
N LEU A 247 -14.91 -12.46 6.05
CA LEU A 247 -16.36 -12.41 6.21
C LEU A 247 -16.99 -13.68 6.80
N PRO A 248 -16.66 -14.91 6.36
CA PRO A 248 -17.22 -16.11 6.96
C PRO A 248 -16.78 -16.28 8.43
N LEU A 249 -15.54 -15.92 8.76
CA LEU A 249 -15.06 -15.88 10.15
C LEU A 249 -15.87 -14.88 11.00
N GLY A 250 -16.11 -13.67 10.50
CA GLY A 250 -16.96 -12.68 11.16
C GLY A 250 -18.41 -13.14 11.36
N MET A 251 -18.97 -13.85 10.37
CA MET A 251 -20.30 -14.48 10.48
C MET A 251 -20.33 -15.58 11.53
N ILE A 252 -19.33 -16.47 11.55
CA ILE A 252 -19.23 -17.55 12.54
C ILE A 252 -19.11 -16.96 13.96
N CYS A 253 -18.27 -15.95 14.17
CA CYS A 253 -18.17 -15.25 15.45
C CYS A 253 -19.51 -14.62 15.87
N SER A 254 -20.24 -13.98 14.94
CA SER A 254 -21.56 -13.41 15.21
C SER A 254 -22.58 -14.48 15.62
N ILE A 255 -22.57 -15.65 14.95
CA ILE A 255 -23.42 -16.79 15.29
C ILE A 255 -23.08 -17.33 16.69
N ILE A 256 -21.80 -17.49 17.02
CA ILE A 256 -21.36 -17.96 18.34
C ILE A 256 -21.82 -17.02 19.45
N ILE A 257 -21.67 -15.70 19.28
CA ILE A 257 -22.11 -14.72 20.27
C ILE A 257 -23.64 -14.79 20.46
N LEU A 258 -24.40 -14.89 19.37
CA LEU A 258 -25.86 -15.06 19.43
C LEU A 258 -26.28 -16.36 20.13
N LEU A 259 -25.57 -17.46 19.89
CA LEU A 259 -25.84 -18.75 20.52
C LEU A 259 -25.54 -18.71 22.03
N VAL A 260 -24.40 -18.14 22.42
CA VAL A 260 -24.03 -17.97 23.84
C VAL A 260 -25.03 -17.05 24.54
N TRP A 261 -25.36 -15.89 23.96
CA TRP A 261 -26.38 -15.00 24.50
C TRP A 261 -27.70 -15.75 24.67
N SER A 262 -28.19 -16.41 23.61
CA SER A 262 -29.46 -17.15 23.63
C SER A 262 -29.48 -18.21 24.73
N ARG A 263 -28.40 -19.00 24.86
CA ARG A 263 -28.28 -19.99 25.95
C ARG A 263 -28.27 -19.35 27.32
N THR A 264 -27.43 -18.35 27.56
CA THR A 264 -27.36 -17.65 28.85
C THR A 264 -28.69 -16.98 29.20
N HIS A 265 -29.40 -16.41 28.23
CA HIS A 265 -30.71 -15.80 28.44
C HIS A 265 -31.80 -16.84 28.74
N ARG A 266 -31.77 -17.99 28.05
CA ARG A 266 -32.64 -19.14 28.36
C ARG A 266 -32.37 -19.70 29.75
N GLU A 267 -31.11 -19.83 30.15
CA GLU A 267 -30.74 -20.34 31.48
C GLU A 267 -31.10 -19.37 32.61
N LEU A 268 -30.92 -18.07 32.40
CA LEU A 268 -31.30 -17.04 33.37
C LEU A 268 -32.82 -16.91 33.52
N ASN A 269 -33.58 -17.19 32.44
CA ASN A 269 -35.05 -17.26 32.45
C ASN A 269 -35.58 -18.68 32.57
N SER A 270 -34.76 -19.63 33.03
CA SER A 270 -35.24 -20.99 33.27
C SER A 270 -36.32 -20.96 34.37
N PRO A 271 -37.41 -21.73 34.21
CA PRO A 271 -38.55 -21.67 35.11
C PRO A 271 -38.16 -21.93 36.57
N GLY A 272 -37.17 -22.79 36.83
CA GLY A 272 -36.65 -23.05 38.18
C GLY A 272 -36.00 -21.81 38.84
N ARG A 273 -35.18 -21.04 38.12
CA ARG A 273 -34.56 -19.81 38.66
C ARG A 273 -35.55 -18.66 38.75
N LEU A 274 -36.53 -18.58 37.84
CA LEU A 274 -37.66 -17.65 37.93
C LEU A 274 -38.51 -17.94 39.17
N LEU A 275 -38.81 -19.21 39.44
CA LEU A 275 -39.55 -19.63 40.63
C LEU A 275 -38.76 -19.30 41.91
N HIS A 276 -37.47 -19.62 41.95
CA HIS A 276 -36.59 -19.25 43.08
C HIS A 276 -36.54 -17.73 43.30
N ARG A 277 -36.46 -16.95 42.23
CA ARG A 277 -36.46 -15.48 42.31
C ARG A 277 -37.82 -14.94 42.74
N ALA A 278 -38.93 -15.56 42.32
CA ALA A 278 -40.28 -15.22 42.73
C ALA A 278 -40.56 -15.58 44.20
N LEU A 279 -40.04 -16.72 44.67
CA LEU A 279 -40.03 -17.13 46.07
C LEU A 279 -39.24 -16.14 46.94
N ASN A 280 -38.00 -15.82 46.56
CA ASN A 280 -37.16 -14.88 47.32
C ASN A 280 -37.74 -13.46 47.36
N LYS A 281 -38.43 -13.04 46.29
CA LYS A 281 -39.07 -11.71 46.22
C LYS A 281 -40.51 -11.69 46.77
N ARG A 282 -41.00 -12.79 47.35
CA ARG A 282 -42.37 -12.93 47.88
C ARG A 282 -43.46 -12.52 46.87
N GLN A 283 -43.27 -12.84 45.60
CA GLN A 283 -44.18 -12.45 44.52
C GLN A 283 -45.29 -13.49 44.26
N LEU A 284 -45.28 -14.62 44.96
CA LEU A 284 -46.30 -15.66 44.86
C LEU A 284 -47.48 -15.34 45.79
N CYS A 285 -48.66 -15.13 45.23
CA CYS A 285 -49.92 -15.01 45.97
C CYS A 285 -50.68 -16.34 45.87
N VAL A 286 -50.95 -16.96 47.02
CA VAL A 286 -51.72 -18.21 47.07
C VAL A 286 -53.19 -17.87 47.30
N HIS A 287 -54.05 -18.23 46.34
CA HIS A 287 -55.49 -18.11 46.47
C HIS A 287 -56.08 -19.47 46.84
N TYR A 288 -56.77 -19.53 47.98
CA TYR A 288 -57.46 -20.74 48.44
C TYR A 288 -58.93 -20.68 48.03
N GLN A 289 -59.36 -21.63 47.19
CA GLN A 289 -60.78 -21.78 46.83
C GLN A 289 -61.35 -22.97 47.62
N PRO A 290 -62.19 -22.75 48.65
CA PRO A 290 -62.82 -23.84 49.38
C PRO A 290 -63.86 -24.53 48.50
N ILE A 291 -63.81 -25.86 48.45
CA ILE A 291 -64.83 -26.68 47.79
C ILE A 291 -65.85 -27.07 48.85
N ILE A 292 -67.08 -26.58 48.67
CA ILE A 292 -68.20 -26.79 49.61
C ILE A 292 -69.23 -27.69 48.92
N ASP A 293 -69.72 -28.70 49.63
CA ASP A 293 -70.84 -29.50 49.15
C ASP A 293 -72.16 -28.77 49.42
N ILE A 294 -72.82 -28.43 48.33
CA ILE A 294 -74.00 -27.56 48.28
C ILE A 294 -75.24 -28.27 48.84
N LYS A 295 -75.27 -29.61 48.94
CA LYS A 295 -76.46 -30.33 49.47
C LYS A 295 -76.54 -30.33 50.99
N ASN A 296 -75.40 -30.45 51.66
CA ASN A 296 -75.34 -30.61 53.12
C ASN A 296 -74.71 -29.41 53.83
N ASN A 297 -74.29 -28.37 53.09
CA ASN A 297 -73.63 -27.17 53.59
C ASN A 297 -72.43 -27.47 54.51
N GLN A 298 -71.74 -28.58 54.24
CA GLN A 298 -70.59 -29.07 55.01
C GLN A 298 -69.36 -29.17 54.10
N CYS A 299 -68.21 -28.77 54.63
CA CYS A 299 -66.92 -28.97 53.96
C CYS A 299 -66.60 -30.48 53.90
N VAL A 300 -66.46 -31.03 52.69
CA VAL A 300 -66.25 -32.48 52.47
C VAL A 300 -64.78 -32.93 52.68
N ALA A 301 -63.88 -32.03 53.08
CA ALA A 301 -62.49 -32.39 53.37
C ALA A 301 -62.41 -33.19 54.69
N ARG A 302 -62.38 -34.51 54.58
CA ARG A 302 -62.36 -35.48 55.69
C ARG A 302 -61.05 -35.33 56.49
N ARG A 303 -61.19 -34.80 57.71
CA ARG A 303 -60.18 -34.56 58.77
C ARG A 303 -59.16 -33.45 58.47
N ARG A 304 -59.48 -32.27 59.02
CA ARG A 304 -58.77 -30.97 58.94
C ARG A 304 -58.65 -30.45 57.50
N CYS A 305 -59.11 -29.21 57.28
CA CYS A 305 -58.77 -28.46 56.08
C CYS A 305 -57.25 -28.25 56.04
N TYR A 306 -56.52 -29.20 55.45
CA TYR A 306 -55.16 -29.00 54.99
C TYR A 306 -55.16 -28.90 53.47
N ALA A 307 -54.58 -27.80 53.00
CA ALA A 307 -54.69 -27.30 51.65
C ALA A 307 -54.07 -28.23 50.60
N GLY A 308 -54.84 -28.54 49.56
CA GLY A 308 -54.29 -28.97 48.28
C GLY A 308 -53.62 -27.78 47.58
N LEU A 309 -52.33 -27.93 47.27
CA LEU A 309 -51.46 -26.89 46.75
C LEU A 309 -51.62 -26.78 45.22
N ALA A 310 -52.14 -25.68 44.70
CA ALA A 310 -52.10 -25.36 43.27
C ALA A 310 -51.34 -24.06 43.04
N LEU A 311 -50.12 -24.17 42.50
CA LEU A 311 -49.26 -23.04 42.16
C LEU A 311 -49.69 -22.46 40.80
N THR A 312 -50.13 -21.21 40.79
CA THR A 312 -50.26 -20.42 39.56
C THR A 312 -49.37 -19.18 39.67
N ALA A 313 -48.56 -18.95 38.63
CA ALA A 313 -47.64 -17.81 38.55
C ALA A 313 -48.34 -16.62 37.84
N ARG A 314 -48.17 -15.40 38.37
CA ARG A 314 -48.53 -14.14 37.67
C ARG A 314 -47.45 -13.70 36.70
#